data_AF-A0A6B1FI26-F1
#
_entry.id   AF-A0A6B1FI26-F1
#
_cell.length_a   1.000
_cell.length_b   1.000
_cell.length_c   1.000
_cell.angle_alpha   90.00
_cell.angle_beta   90.00
_cell.angle_gamma   90.00
#
_symmetry.space_group_name_H-M   'P 1'
#
loop_
_entity.id
_entity.type
_entity.pdbx_description
1 polymer ?
#
loop_
_entity_poly.entity_id
_entity_poly.type
_entity_poly.pdbx_seq_one_letter_code
_entity_poly.pdbx_strand_id
1 'polypeptide(L)'
;MTPRGMLCTSNGSTILLDPKTASDGINFVSHAHIDHLPSSGGGTLLASKYTARLASHRGRDFGNHTEDIKDCTLYDTGHIFGSRGILFGDTFYTGDICTRDRGFLQGARIPKCKTLITECTFGLPEFVFPPIHQIRLQVDELISTMYSRGIPVVLMGYELGKAQTISQMFSHWEPLYYHDSVKVINDMHREWNVPLKPALGHTEAQRQGLLDKKPWVMIAPKMSAKSPFILKMKKYGAITVSFSGWANSNRFPYTNGSDYSIQLSDHCDFNELTEMVEASGAENIYTIHGFVSEFADHLKNLGFNAKPLMVMTS
;
A
#
# COMPACT_ATOMS: atom_id res chain seq x y z
N MET A 1 -1.45 -9.43 -20.84
CA MET A 1 -2.64 -9.00 -20.07
C MET A 1 -3.90 -9.15 -20.91
N THR A 2 -5.02 -9.50 -20.28
CA THR A 2 -6.37 -9.49 -20.89
C THR A 2 -7.19 -8.32 -20.33
N PRO A 3 -8.31 -7.93 -20.95
CA PRO A 3 -9.24 -6.96 -20.36
C PRO A 3 -9.78 -7.36 -18.97
N ARG A 4 -9.72 -8.65 -18.60
CA ARG A 4 -10.22 -9.19 -17.33
C ARG A 4 -9.16 -9.28 -16.22
N GLY A 5 -7.88 -9.17 -16.56
CA GLY A 5 -6.75 -9.38 -15.64
C GLY A 5 -5.56 -10.08 -16.31
N MET A 6 -4.58 -10.48 -15.51
CA MET A 6 -3.41 -11.24 -15.98
C MET A 6 -3.67 -12.75 -15.88
N LEU A 7 -3.98 -13.39 -17.01
CA LEU A 7 -4.02 -14.84 -17.08
C LEU A 7 -2.59 -15.38 -17.21
N CYS A 8 -2.16 -16.23 -16.28
CA CYS A 8 -0.82 -16.79 -16.27
C CYS A 8 -0.91 -18.32 -16.19
N THR A 9 -0.23 -18.99 -17.12
CA THR A 9 -0.12 -20.44 -17.18
C THR A 9 1.32 -20.86 -16.94
N SER A 10 1.57 -21.66 -15.90
CA SER A 10 2.88 -22.26 -15.61
C SER A 10 2.69 -23.71 -15.19
N ASN A 11 3.51 -24.62 -15.75
CA ASN A 11 3.51 -26.06 -15.48
C ASN A 11 2.12 -26.73 -15.50
N GLY A 12 1.24 -26.30 -16.41
CA GLY A 12 -0.11 -26.86 -16.57
C GLY A 12 -1.19 -26.24 -15.68
N SER A 13 -0.81 -25.38 -14.72
CA SER A 13 -1.74 -24.62 -13.88
C SER A 13 -2.00 -23.25 -14.49
N THR A 14 -3.27 -22.83 -14.51
CA THR A 14 -3.67 -21.50 -14.98
C THR A 14 -4.34 -20.72 -13.86
N ILE A 15 -3.79 -19.55 -13.55
CA ILE A 15 -4.26 -18.65 -12.50
C ILE A 15 -4.51 -17.28 -13.09
N LEU A 16 -5.63 -16.67 -12.71
CA LEU A 16 -5.94 -15.28 -13.02
C LEU A 16 -5.46 -14.38 -11.87
N LEU A 17 -4.46 -13.54 -12.14
CA LEU A 17 -3.81 -12.68 -11.14
C LEU A 17 -4.48 -11.29 -11.10
N ASP A 18 -4.91 -10.87 -9.91
CA ASP A 18 -5.60 -9.61 -9.61
C ASP A 18 -6.65 -9.20 -10.67
N PRO A 19 -7.65 -10.06 -10.94
CA PRO A 19 -8.65 -9.74 -11.94
C PRO A 19 -9.60 -8.63 -11.52
N LYS A 20 -10.01 -7.82 -12.49
CA LYS A 20 -11.18 -6.92 -12.33
C LYS A 20 -12.48 -7.70 -12.23
N THR A 21 -12.55 -8.85 -12.91
CA THR A 21 -13.70 -9.78 -12.91
C THR A 21 -13.16 -11.20 -12.78
N ALA A 22 -13.50 -11.87 -11.67
CA ALA A 22 -13.10 -13.25 -11.41
C ALA A 22 -13.80 -14.24 -12.36
N SER A 23 -13.21 -15.40 -12.55
CA SER A 23 -13.66 -16.47 -13.46
C SER A 23 -13.79 -17.82 -12.74
N ASP A 24 -14.42 -18.82 -13.35
CA ASP A 24 -14.72 -20.12 -12.72
C ASP A 24 -13.49 -20.91 -12.21
N GLY A 25 -12.28 -20.52 -12.62
CA GLY A 25 -11.02 -21.11 -12.17
C GLY A 25 -10.46 -20.53 -10.87
N ILE A 26 -9.13 -20.56 -10.75
CA ILE A 26 -8.41 -19.96 -9.62
C ILE A 26 -8.11 -18.51 -9.93
N ASN A 27 -8.51 -17.62 -9.03
CA ASN A 27 -8.25 -16.19 -9.12
C ASN A 27 -7.44 -15.78 -7.90
N PHE A 28 -6.21 -15.36 -8.12
CA PHE A 28 -5.36 -14.86 -7.05
C PHE A 28 -5.62 -13.38 -6.82
N VAL A 29 -5.83 -13.01 -5.56
CA VAL A 29 -5.90 -11.61 -5.13
C VAL A 29 -4.76 -11.33 -4.16
N SER A 30 -3.82 -10.49 -4.60
CA SER A 30 -2.63 -10.14 -3.84
C SER A 30 -2.97 -9.39 -2.56
N HIS A 31 -3.84 -8.38 -2.64
CA HIS A 31 -4.17 -7.53 -1.49
C HIS A 31 -5.49 -6.75 -1.66
N ALA A 32 -5.89 -6.01 -0.63
CA ALA A 32 -7.21 -5.40 -0.50
C ALA A 32 -7.31 -3.93 -0.95
N HIS A 33 -6.41 -3.45 -1.81
CA HIS A 33 -6.65 -2.18 -2.52
C HIS A 33 -7.62 -2.40 -3.68
N ILE A 34 -8.44 -1.37 -3.95
CA ILE A 34 -9.62 -1.49 -4.83
C ILE A 34 -9.24 -1.92 -6.25
N ASP A 35 -8.08 -1.49 -6.73
CA ASP A 35 -7.54 -1.78 -8.05
C ASP A 35 -7.04 -3.22 -8.24
N HIS A 36 -6.91 -3.98 -7.14
CA HIS A 36 -6.59 -5.42 -7.14
C HIS A 36 -7.81 -6.31 -6.82
N LEU A 37 -8.87 -5.72 -6.29
CA LEU A 37 -10.06 -6.47 -5.89
C LEU A 37 -11.00 -6.74 -7.08
N PRO A 38 -11.43 -8.00 -7.28
CA PRO A 38 -12.45 -8.30 -8.26
C PRO A 38 -13.77 -7.64 -7.88
N SER A 39 -14.44 -7.07 -8.88
CA SER A 39 -15.73 -6.38 -8.71
C SER A 39 -16.93 -7.31 -8.82
N SER A 40 -16.75 -8.47 -9.44
CA SER A 40 -17.74 -9.52 -9.68
C SER A 40 -17.01 -10.79 -10.15
N GLY A 41 -17.74 -11.91 -10.23
CA GLY A 41 -17.24 -13.15 -10.81
C GLY A 41 -17.58 -14.37 -9.97
N GLY A 42 -16.90 -15.48 -10.28
CA GLY A 42 -17.05 -16.77 -9.60
C GLY A 42 -15.71 -17.45 -9.36
N GLY A 43 -15.74 -18.78 -9.27
CA GLY A 43 -14.56 -19.61 -9.05
C GLY A 43 -14.01 -19.55 -7.62
N THR A 44 -12.75 -19.96 -7.47
CA THR A 44 -12.05 -19.97 -6.19
C THR A 44 -11.18 -18.73 -6.07
N LEU A 45 -11.32 -17.98 -4.98
CA LEU A 45 -10.42 -16.87 -4.67
C LEU A 45 -9.27 -17.36 -3.78
N LEU A 46 -8.04 -17.20 -4.26
CA LEU A 46 -6.83 -17.44 -3.47
C LEU A 46 -6.32 -16.11 -2.94
N ALA A 47 -6.43 -15.90 -1.63
CA ALA A 47 -6.03 -14.66 -0.97
C ALA A 47 -5.82 -14.91 0.51
N SER A 48 -5.02 -14.08 1.20
CA SER A 48 -4.94 -14.19 2.66
C SER A 48 -6.29 -13.93 3.32
N LYS A 49 -6.53 -14.53 4.49
CA LYS A 49 -7.75 -14.27 5.28
C LYS A 49 -7.90 -12.79 5.66
N TYR A 50 -6.78 -12.08 5.80
CA TYR A 50 -6.76 -10.65 6.10
C TYR A 50 -7.18 -9.83 4.88
N THR A 51 -6.67 -10.17 3.69
CA THR A 51 -7.10 -9.57 2.42
C THR A 51 -8.59 -9.80 2.21
N ALA A 52 -9.09 -11.02 2.40
CA ALA A 52 -10.52 -11.32 2.28
C ALA A 52 -11.37 -10.50 3.26
N ARG A 53 -10.97 -10.42 4.53
CA ARG A 53 -11.68 -9.65 5.56
C ARG A 53 -11.69 -8.15 5.28
N LEU A 54 -10.57 -7.58 4.80
CA LEU A 54 -10.48 -6.19 4.37
C LEU A 54 -11.32 -5.93 3.12
N ALA A 55 -11.31 -6.86 2.16
CA ALA A 55 -12.13 -6.79 0.95
C ALA A 55 -13.62 -6.75 1.30
N SER A 56 -14.09 -7.61 2.22
CA SER A 56 -15.48 -7.61 2.68
C SER A 56 -15.87 -6.28 3.31
N HIS A 57 -15.01 -5.67 4.13
CA HIS A 57 -15.24 -4.35 4.70
C HIS A 57 -15.39 -3.26 3.62
N ARG A 58 -14.70 -3.44 2.48
CA ARG A 58 -14.77 -2.55 1.30
C ARG A 58 -15.88 -2.93 0.32
N GLY A 59 -16.81 -3.81 0.71
CA GLY A 59 -17.97 -4.22 -0.09
C GLY A 59 -17.65 -5.26 -1.17
N ARG A 60 -16.53 -5.98 -1.05
CA ARG A 60 -16.13 -7.08 -1.93
C ARG A 60 -16.16 -8.38 -1.15
N ASP A 61 -17.28 -9.10 -1.21
CA ASP A 61 -17.38 -10.42 -0.58
C ASP A 61 -16.63 -11.46 -1.40
N PHE A 62 -15.74 -12.19 -0.73
CA PHE A 62 -14.90 -13.20 -1.35
C PHE A 62 -15.56 -14.59 -1.33
N GLY A 63 -16.63 -14.79 -0.57
CA GLY A 63 -17.34 -16.06 -0.49
C GLY A 63 -16.39 -17.24 -0.25
N ASN A 64 -16.31 -18.14 -1.24
CA ASN A 64 -15.45 -19.33 -1.24
C ASN A 64 -13.96 -18.97 -1.51
N HIS A 65 -13.32 -18.35 -0.52
CA HIS A 65 -11.89 -18.08 -0.53
C HIS A 65 -11.07 -19.16 0.19
N THR A 66 -9.81 -19.29 -0.20
CA THR A 66 -8.82 -20.15 0.44
C THR A 66 -7.46 -19.44 0.52
N GLU A 67 -6.64 -19.81 1.49
CA GLU A 67 -5.21 -19.42 1.56
C GLU A 67 -4.30 -20.52 1.00
N ASP A 68 -4.86 -21.69 0.68
CA ASP A 68 -4.13 -22.89 0.29
C ASP A 68 -4.72 -23.50 -0.98
N ILE A 69 -3.86 -23.63 -1.98
CA ILE A 69 -4.11 -24.34 -3.23
C ILE A 69 -2.83 -25.13 -3.53
N LYS A 70 -3.02 -26.39 -3.92
CA LYS A 70 -1.93 -27.28 -4.30
C LYS A 70 -1.01 -26.62 -5.34
N ASP A 71 0.30 -26.76 -5.15
CA ASP A 71 1.34 -26.25 -6.05
C ASP A 71 1.41 -24.71 -6.13
N CYS A 72 0.75 -24.01 -5.19
CA CYS A 72 0.88 -22.57 -4.96
C CYS A 72 1.51 -22.31 -3.59
N THR A 73 2.37 -21.30 -3.47
CA THR A 73 2.92 -20.84 -2.19
C THR A 73 2.75 -19.32 -2.10
N LEU A 74 2.18 -18.87 -0.99
CA LEU A 74 1.97 -17.44 -0.72
C LEU A 74 3.12 -16.86 0.09
N TYR A 75 3.65 -15.72 -0.34
CA TYR A 75 4.74 -14.98 0.33
C TYR A 75 4.25 -13.61 0.78
N ASP A 76 4.62 -13.17 1.98
CA ASP A 76 4.33 -11.81 2.44
C ASP A 76 5.07 -10.78 1.56
N THR A 77 4.36 -9.74 1.12
CA THR A 77 4.95 -8.72 0.22
C THR A 77 5.31 -7.41 0.93
N GLY A 78 5.05 -7.28 2.23
CA GLY A 78 5.37 -6.07 3.00
C GLY A 78 4.62 -4.79 2.59
N HIS A 79 3.74 -4.86 1.59
CA HIS A 79 3.02 -3.71 1.06
C HIS A 79 1.94 -3.21 2.04
N ILE A 80 0.95 -4.06 2.35
CA ILE A 80 -0.05 -3.80 3.40
C ILE A 80 -0.26 -5.07 4.24
N PHE A 81 -0.95 -4.95 5.38
CA PHE A 81 -1.20 -6.12 6.22
C PHE A 81 -2.03 -7.17 5.46
N GLY A 82 -1.49 -8.39 5.38
CA GLY A 82 -2.11 -9.49 4.65
C GLY A 82 -1.80 -9.53 3.16
N SER A 83 -1.01 -8.60 2.60
CA SER A 83 -0.63 -8.65 1.20
C SER A 83 0.25 -9.87 0.90
N ARG A 84 -0.10 -10.59 -0.16
CA ARG A 84 0.60 -11.80 -0.58
C ARG A 84 1.04 -11.69 -2.04
N GLY A 85 2.20 -12.25 -2.34
CA GLY A 85 2.62 -12.66 -3.66
C GLY A 85 2.43 -14.17 -3.79
N ILE A 86 2.36 -14.67 -5.02
CA ILE A 86 2.13 -16.09 -5.30
C ILE A 86 3.26 -16.67 -6.14
N LEU A 87 3.83 -17.78 -5.66
CA LEU A 87 4.71 -18.64 -6.44
C LEU A 87 3.91 -19.87 -6.87
N PHE A 88 3.83 -20.12 -8.17
CA PHE A 88 3.22 -21.33 -8.72
C PHE A 88 3.97 -21.77 -9.96
N GLY A 89 4.21 -23.08 -10.08
CA GLY A 89 5.16 -23.61 -11.05
C GLY A 89 6.54 -22.99 -10.84
N ASP A 90 7.02 -22.22 -11.81
CA ASP A 90 8.30 -21.50 -11.79
C ASP A 90 8.14 -19.97 -11.79
N THR A 91 6.91 -19.49 -11.63
CA THR A 91 6.53 -18.08 -11.77
C THR A 91 6.17 -17.48 -10.43
N PHE A 92 6.83 -16.38 -10.06
CA PHE A 92 6.48 -15.56 -8.90
C PHE A 92 5.81 -14.27 -9.36
N TYR A 93 4.59 -14.03 -8.88
CA TYR A 93 3.88 -12.77 -9.04
C TYR A 93 3.85 -12.01 -7.72
N THR A 94 4.34 -10.78 -7.72
CA THR A 94 4.47 -10.00 -6.48
C THR A 94 3.18 -9.33 -6.03
N GLY A 95 2.29 -8.95 -6.95
CA GLY A 95 1.37 -7.85 -6.67
C GLY A 95 2.16 -6.58 -6.32
N ASP A 96 1.60 -5.76 -5.45
CA ASP A 96 2.35 -4.64 -4.86
C ASP A 96 3.28 -5.14 -3.75
N ILE A 97 4.49 -4.58 -3.70
CA ILE A 97 5.58 -5.12 -2.88
C ILE A 97 6.44 -4.03 -2.25
N CYS A 98 6.91 -4.27 -1.03
CA CYS A 98 7.88 -3.46 -0.31
C CYS A 98 8.85 -4.40 0.42
N THR A 99 10.14 -4.31 0.08
CA THR A 99 11.21 -5.10 0.72
C THR A 99 11.74 -4.46 2.00
N ARG A 100 11.27 -3.25 2.33
CA ARG A 100 11.65 -2.50 3.53
C ARG A 100 10.79 -2.86 4.73
N ASP A 101 11.43 -2.99 5.89
CA ASP A 101 10.70 -3.01 7.16
C ASP A 101 10.05 -1.65 7.44
N ARG A 102 8.77 -1.68 7.82
CA ARG A 102 7.99 -0.47 8.07
C ARG A 102 6.97 -0.68 9.19
N GLY A 103 7.40 -0.36 10.40
CA GLY A 103 6.57 -0.49 11.59
C GLY A 103 6.31 -1.97 11.92
N PHE A 104 5.04 -2.38 11.92
CA PHE A 104 4.62 -3.77 12.14
C PHE A 104 4.72 -4.64 10.89
N LEU A 105 4.97 -4.04 9.71
CA LEU A 105 5.14 -4.78 8.45
C LEU A 105 6.62 -5.12 8.27
N GLN A 106 6.90 -6.41 8.13
CA GLN A 106 8.21 -6.89 7.70
C GLN A 106 8.34 -6.76 6.18
N GLY A 107 9.55 -6.45 5.73
CA GLY A 107 9.89 -6.41 4.31
C GLY A 107 9.72 -7.77 3.63
N ALA A 108 9.31 -7.74 2.38
CA ALA A 108 9.15 -8.95 1.56
C ALA A 108 10.43 -9.77 1.46
N ARG A 109 10.31 -11.09 1.64
CA ARG A 109 11.39 -12.04 1.34
C ARG A 109 11.15 -12.66 -0.03
N ILE A 110 12.10 -12.47 -0.93
CA ILE A 110 11.92 -12.82 -2.34
C ILE A 110 12.30 -14.29 -2.57
N PRO A 111 11.37 -15.15 -3.05
CA PRO A 111 11.69 -16.52 -3.39
C PRO A 111 12.52 -16.60 -4.69
N LYS A 112 13.23 -17.71 -4.85
CA LYS A 112 13.81 -18.05 -6.14
C LYS A 112 12.71 -18.45 -7.12
N CYS A 113 12.79 -17.95 -8.35
CA CYS A 113 11.85 -18.26 -9.43
C CYS A 113 12.56 -18.17 -10.78
N LYS A 114 11.96 -18.75 -11.82
CA LYS A 114 12.44 -18.62 -13.20
C LYS A 114 11.83 -17.41 -13.90
N THR A 115 10.57 -17.13 -13.59
CA THR A 115 9.84 -15.98 -14.11
C THR A 115 9.37 -15.10 -12.96
N LEU A 116 9.72 -13.82 -13.01
CA LEU A 116 9.25 -12.80 -12.07
C LEU A 116 8.26 -11.88 -12.78
N ILE A 117 7.07 -11.69 -12.20
CA ILE A 117 6.10 -10.68 -12.62
C ILE A 117 5.97 -9.69 -11.47
N THR A 118 6.38 -8.44 -11.67
CA THR A 118 6.49 -7.48 -10.57
C THR A 118 6.06 -6.06 -10.92
N GLU A 119 5.51 -5.37 -9.92
CA GLU A 119 5.18 -3.95 -10.02
C GLU A 119 6.43 -3.07 -10.23
N CYS A 120 6.22 -1.86 -10.75
CA CYS A 120 7.27 -0.86 -10.88
C CYS A 120 6.71 0.55 -10.71
N THR A 121 5.88 0.74 -9.68
CA THR A 121 5.23 2.02 -9.35
C THR A 121 6.27 3.15 -9.29
N PHE A 122 7.44 2.85 -8.75
CA PHE A 122 8.58 3.75 -8.62
C PHE A 122 9.79 3.32 -9.46
N GLY A 123 9.54 2.78 -10.66
CA GLY A 123 10.55 2.27 -11.60
C GLY A 123 11.44 3.31 -12.29
N LEU A 124 11.54 4.54 -11.79
CA LEU A 124 12.51 5.55 -12.27
C LEU A 124 13.62 5.79 -11.23
N PRO A 125 14.88 5.99 -11.66
CA PRO A 125 16.02 6.26 -10.76
C PRO A 125 15.85 7.45 -9.81
N GLU A 126 14.94 8.38 -10.09
CA GLU A 126 14.66 9.52 -9.23
C GLU A 126 13.88 9.16 -7.95
N PHE A 127 13.25 7.98 -7.90
CA PHE A 127 12.52 7.52 -6.73
C PHE A 127 13.42 6.68 -5.83
N VAL A 128 14.13 7.36 -4.94
CA VAL A 128 14.88 6.75 -3.84
C VAL A 128 14.32 7.33 -2.54
N PHE A 129 13.77 6.47 -1.69
CA PHE A 129 13.07 6.94 -0.50
C PHE A 129 14.01 7.11 0.69
N PRO A 130 13.82 8.17 1.51
CA PRO A 130 14.61 8.34 2.72
C PRO A 130 14.31 7.23 3.72
N PRO A 131 15.28 6.85 4.57
CA PRO A 131 15.06 5.91 5.65
C PRO A 131 13.89 6.34 6.56
N ILE A 132 13.08 5.38 7.02
CA ILE A 132 11.89 5.63 7.86
C ILE A 132 12.21 6.46 9.12
N HIS A 133 13.39 6.28 9.71
CA HIS A 133 13.79 7.05 10.89
C HIS A 133 13.97 8.56 10.59
N GLN A 134 14.45 8.92 9.40
CA GLN A 134 14.59 10.32 9.00
C GLN A 134 13.22 10.96 8.77
N ILE A 135 12.31 10.23 8.13
CA ILE A 135 10.90 10.66 7.94
C ILE A 135 10.25 10.91 9.31
N ARG A 136 10.45 10.00 10.26
CA ARG A 136 9.91 10.15 11.61
C ARG A 136 10.45 11.41 12.30
N LEU A 137 11.77 11.60 12.30
CA LEU A 137 12.40 12.77 12.93
C LEU A 137 11.89 14.08 12.33
N GLN A 138 11.84 14.18 11.00
CA GLN A 138 11.33 15.35 10.29
C GLN A 138 9.90 15.71 10.71
N VAL A 139 9.03 14.71 10.83
CA VAL A 139 7.62 14.93 11.18
C VAL A 139 7.46 15.19 12.67
N ASP A 140 8.24 14.54 13.54
CA ASP A 140 8.24 14.81 14.98
C ASP A 140 8.66 16.26 15.27
N GLU A 141 9.68 16.80 14.57
CA GLU A 141 10.08 18.21 14.67
C GLU A 141 8.96 19.16 14.21
N LEU A 142 8.28 18.83 13.10
CA LEU A 142 7.14 19.58 12.60
C LEU A 142 6.00 19.61 13.61
N ILE A 143 5.59 18.44 14.14
CA ILE A 143 4.50 18.33 15.12
C ILE A 143 4.88 19.09 16.39
N SER A 144 6.11 18.93 16.90
CA SER A 144 6.62 19.65 18.06
C SER A 144 6.52 21.17 17.89
N THR A 145 6.92 21.67 16.71
CA THR A 145 6.82 23.10 16.38
C THR A 145 5.37 23.57 16.39
N MET A 146 4.44 22.82 15.79
CA MET A 146 3.02 23.17 15.77
C MET A 146 2.39 23.12 17.17
N TYR A 147 2.75 22.12 17.96
CA TYR A 147 2.32 21.97 19.33
C TYR A 147 2.73 23.15 20.21
N SER A 148 3.96 23.64 20.08
CA SER A 148 4.43 24.84 20.79
C SER A 148 3.60 26.10 20.50
N ARG A 149 2.87 26.10 19.39
CA ARG A 149 2.00 27.20 18.93
C ARG A 149 0.51 26.91 19.16
N GLY A 150 0.16 25.79 19.80
CA GLY A 150 -1.22 25.36 19.97
C GLY A 150 -1.93 24.99 18.66
N ILE A 151 -1.19 24.64 17.62
CA ILE A 151 -1.70 24.32 16.28
C ILE A 151 -1.90 22.79 16.16
N PRO A 152 -3.12 22.31 15.84
CA PRO A 152 -3.34 20.90 15.57
C PRO A 152 -2.72 20.43 14.25
N VAL A 153 -2.46 19.13 14.14
CA VAL A 153 -1.85 18.52 12.95
C VAL A 153 -2.68 17.34 12.45
N VAL A 154 -3.04 17.36 11.16
CA VAL A 154 -3.69 16.25 10.48
C VAL A 154 -2.67 15.53 9.59
N LEU A 155 -2.33 14.30 9.94
CA LEU A 155 -1.45 13.42 9.17
C LEU A 155 -2.28 12.56 8.22
N MET A 156 -1.99 12.61 6.91
CA MET A 156 -2.82 12.00 5.88
C MET A 156 -2.08 10.96 5.05
N GLY A 157 -2.55 9.71 5.08
CA GLY A 157 -2.09 8.60 4.21
C GLY A 157 -3.27 7.83 3.63
N TYR A 158 -3.07 6.93 2.67
CA TYR A 158 -4.17 6.06 2.22
C TYR A 158 -4.80 5.31 3.40
N GLU A 159 -6.14 5.24 3.39
CA GLU A 159 -6.97 4.69 4.46
C GLU A 159 -6.54 3.30 4.94
N LEU A 160 -6.20 2.43 3.98
CA LEU A 160 -5.64 1.10 4.18
C LEU A 160 -4.17 1.09 3.75
N GLY A 161 -3.30 0.65 4.64
CA GLY A 161 -1.85 0.58 4.46
C GLY A 161 -1.16 1.73 5.17
N LYS A 162 -0.95 2.83 4.44
CA LYS A 162 -0.16 3.98 4.92
C LYS A 162 -0.67 4.59 6.22
N ALA A 163 -2.00 4.75 6.39
CA ALA A 163 -2.56 5.33 7.62
C ALA A 163 -2.24 4.48 8.86
N GLN A 164 -2.18 3.15 8.75
CA GLN A 164 -1.82 2.27 9.87
C GLN A 164 -0.35 2.42 10.25
N THR A 165 0.55 2.54 9.27
CA THR A 165 1.97 2.83 9.55
C THR A 165 2.15 4.18 10.22
N ILE A 166 1.49 5.24 9.71
CA ILE A 166 1.51 6.57 10.35
C ILE A 166 0.95 6.46 11.78
N SER A 167 -0.10 5.66 11.98
CA SER A 167 -0.71 5.41 13.30
C SER A 167 0.25 4.80 14.30
N GLN A 168 1.12 3.89 13.87
CA GLN A 168 2.15 3.34 14.73
C GLN A 168 3.30 4.32 14.95
N MET A 169 3.82 4.93 13.87
CA MET A 169 4.99 5.80 13.88
C MET A 169 4.83 7.01 14.81
N PHE A 170 3.62 7.58 14.88
CA PHE A 170 3.32 8.79 15.65
C PHE A 170 2.40 8.55 16.84
N SER A 171 2.33 7.30 17.31
CA SER A 171 1.48 6.89 18.44
C SER A 171 1.86 7.54 19.78
N HIS A 172 3.07 8.11 19.90
CA HIS A 172 3.54 8.78 21.12
C HIS A 172 2.95 10.19 21.32
N TRP A 173 2.36 10.81 20.29
CA TRP A 173 1.72 12.11 20.42
C TRP A 173 0.36 12.02 21.14
N GLU A 174 0.04 13.05 21.93
CA GLU A 174 -1.23 13.18 22.66
C GLU A 174 -1.75 14.63 22.60
N PRO A 175 -3.07 14.87 22.60
CA PRO A 175 -4.13 13.90 22.31
C PRO A 175 -4.03 13.37 20.87
N LEU A 176 -4.21 12.05 20.70
CA LEU A 176 -4.30 11.41 19.38
C LEU A 176 -5.75 11.08 19.03
N TYR A 177 -6.15 11.41 17.80
CA TYR A 177 -7.44 11.05 17.20
C TYR A 177 -7.27 10.36 15.86
N TYR A 178 -8.29 9.62 15.44
CA TYR A 178 -8.36 9.05 14.10
C TYR A 178 -9.56 9.61 13.37
N HIS A 179 -9.45 9.81 12.06
CA HIS A 179 -10.64 9.85 11.21
C HIS A 179 -11.40 8.53 11.40
N ASP A 180 -12.73 8.58 11.40
CA ASP A 180 -13.56 7.42 11.76
C ASP A 180 -13.26 6.21 10.86
N SER A 181 -12.99 6.44 9.59
CA SER A 181 -12.66 5.35 8.66
C SER A 181 -11.28 4.73 8.89
N VAL A 182 -10.27 5.53 9.26
CA VAL A 182 -8.95 5.02 9.68
C VAL A 182 -9.07 4.26 11.00
N LYS A 183 -9.93 4.75 11.92
CA LYS A 183 -10.23 4.05 13.16
C LYS A 183 -10.74 2.64 12.87
N VAL A 184 -11.73 2.46 11.99
CA VAL A 184 -12.26 1.12 11.68
C VAL A 184 -11.16 0.18 11.20
N ILE A 185 -10.28 0.62 10.28
CA ILE A 185 -9.18 -0.22 9.81
C ILE A 185 -8.17 -0.52 10.91
N ASN A 186 -7.84 0.46 11.76
CA ASN A 186 -6.95 0.27 12.91
C ASN A 186 -7.55 -0.71 13.94
N ASP A 187 -8.87 -0.66 14.16
CA ASP A 187 -9.61 -1.57 15.02
C ASP A 187 -9.52 -3.01 14.48
N MET A 188 -9.72 -3.23 13.17
CA MET A 188 -9.52 -4.53 12.52
C MET A 188 -8.08 -5.06 12.66
N HIS A 189 -7.08 -4.20 12.50
CA HIS A 189 -5.67 -4.60 12.69
C HIS A 189 -5.40 -5.02 14.14
N ARG A 190 -6.02 -4.38 15.13
CA ARG A 190 -5.92 -4.80 16.54
C ARG A 190 -6.58 -6.15 16.80
N GLU A 191 -7.69 -6.48 16.12
CA GLU A 191 -8.28 -7.84 16.18
C GLU A 191 -7.28 -8.91 15.72
N TRP A 192 -6.28 -8.53 14.92
CA TRP A 192 -5.19 -9.40 14.45
C TRP A 192 -3.88 -9.22 15.24
N ASN A 193 -3.96 -8.65 16.44
CA ASN A 193 -2.82 -8.43 17.35
C ASN A 193 -1.74 -7.46 16.82
N VAL A 194 -2.08 -6.60 15.85
CA VAL A 194 -1.18 -5.51 15.45
C VAL A 194 -1.22 -4.43 16.54
N PRO A 195 -0.06 -3.97 17.06
CA PRO A 195 0.01 -3.06 18.21
C PRO A 195 -0.25 -1.59 17.82
N LEU A 196 -1.43 -1.29 17.27
CA LEU A 196 -1.86 0.06 16.97
C LEU A 196 -2.57 0.68 18.18
N LYS A 197 -2.09 1.82 18.66
CA LYS A 197 -2.66 2.53 19.81
C LYS A 197 -4.18 2.79 19.62
N PRO A 198 -5.04 2.50 20.61
CA PRO A 198 -6.44 2.90 20.55
C PRO A 198 -6.57 4.41 20.68
N ALA A 199 -7.46 5.01 19.88
CA ALA A 199 -7.78 6.43 19.94
C ALA A 199 -9.26 6.65 19.57
N LEU A 200 -9.81 7.81 19.97
CA LEU A 200 -11.17 8.19 19.61
C LEU A 200 -11.26 8.53 18.11
N GLY A 201 -12.40 8.21 17.52
CA GLY A 201 -12.76 8.66 16.18
C GLY A 201 -13.11 10.15 16.16
N HIS A 202 -12.91 10.81 15.02
CA HIS A 202 -13.18 12.24 14.82
C HIS A 202 -14.60 12.61 15.23
N THR A 203 -15.61 11.82 14.86
CA THR A 203 -17.01 12.14 15.17
C THR A 203 -17.25 12.16 16.68
N GLU A 204 -16.68 11.20 17.40
CA GLU A 204 -16.79 11.14 18.86
C GLU A 204 -16.01 12.27 19.55
N ALA A 205 -14.76 12.50 19.13
CA ALA A 205 -13.94 13.59 19.66
C ALA A 205 -14.59 14.95 19.45
N GLN A 206 -15.25 15.16 18.30
CA GLN A 206 -15.99 16.38 18.03
C GLN A 206 -17.23 16.50 18.93
N ARG A 207 -18.03 15.44 19.05
CA ARG A 207 -19.24 15.44 19.90
C ARG A 207 -18.92 15.78 21.35
N GLN A 208 -17.77 15.33 21.85
CA GLN A 208 -17.29 15.62 23.20
C GLN A 208 -16.60 17.00 23.34
N GLY A 209 -16.52 17.81 22.28
CA GLY A 209 -15.85 19.12 22.31
C GLY A 209 -14.33 19.04 22.49
N LEU A 210 -13.71 17.88 22.21
CA LEU A 210 -12.28 17.68 22.41
C LEU A 210 -11.45 18.36 21.32
N LEU A 211 -11.99 18.53 20.11
CA LEU A 211 -11.27 19.19 19.02
C LEU A 211 -11.05 20.69 19.25
N ASP A 212 -11.82 21.31 20.15
CA ASP A 212 -11.62 22.69 20.60
C ASP A 212 -10.45 22.83 21.59
N LYS A 213 -10.02 21.72 22.24
CA LYS A 213 -8.89 21.66 23.17
C LYS A 213 -7.60 21.34 22.41
N LYS A 214 -6.93 22.38 21.93
CA LYS A 214 -5.72 22.29 21.10
C LYS A 214 -4.44 22.30 21.95
N PRO A 215 -3.31 21.75 21.46
CA PRO A 215 -3.14 21.06 20.17
C PRO A 215 -3.57 19.59 20.24
N TRP A 216 -3.66 18.94 19.08
CA TRP A 216 -3.89 17.50 18.93
C TRP A 216 -3.31 17.01 17.60
N VAL A 217 -3.07 15.70 17.51
CA VAL A 217 -2.75 15.01 16.24
C VAL A 217 -3.96 14.20 15.81
N MET A 218 -4.28 14.25 14.52
CA MET A 218 -5.28 13.38 13.91
C MET A 218 -4.71 12.64 12.71
N ILE A 219 -4.94 11.34 12.63
CA ILE A 219 -4.58 10.54 11.45
C ILE A 219 -5.81 10.32 10.60
N ALA A 220 -5.74 10.73 9.34
CA ALA A 220 -6.86 10.76 8.42
C ALA A 220 -6.50 10.07 7.10
N PRO A 221 -7.50 9.60 6.33
CA PRO A 221 -7.23 9.13 4.99
C PRO A 221 -6.79 10.32 4.13
N LYS A 222 -6.04 10.04 3.07
CA LYS A 222 -5.67 11.03 2.05
C LYS A 222 -6.95 11.62 1.46
N MET A 223 -7.06 12.94 1.53
CA MET A 223 -8.17 13.71 0.95
C MET A 223 -7.64 14.94 0.21
N SER A 224 -8.40 15.43 -0.76
CA SER A 224 -8.16 16.74 -1.36
C SER A 224 -8.31 17.85 -0.33
N ALA A 225 -7.51 18.91 -0.45
CA ALA A 225 -7.64 20.11 0.39
C ALA A 225 -9.04 20.75 0.35
N LYS A 226 -9.81 20.49 -0.71
CA LYS A 226 -11.20 20.99 -0.87
C LYS A 226 -12.25 20.07 -0.24
N SER A 227 -11.88 18.94 0.36
CA SER A 227 -12.86 18.03 0.95
C SER A 227 -13.57 18.71 2.13
N PRO A 228 -14.87 18.47 2.35
CA PRO A 228 -15.61 19.05 3.48
C PRO A 228 -14.94 18.78 4.82
N PHE A 229 -14.35 17.60 4.97
CA PHE A 229 -13.60 17.22 6.18
C PHE A 229 -12.36 18.08 6.38
N ILE A 230 -11.52 18.26 5.36
CA ILE A 230 -10.30 19.07 5.49
C ILE A 230 -10.64 20.54 5.73
N LEU A 231 -11.63 21.09 5.01
CA LEU A 231 -12.12 22.45 5.24
C LEU A 231 -12.62 22.65 6.67
N LYS A 232 -13.26 21.62 7.26
CA LYS A 232 -13.67 21.63 8.66
C LYS A 232 -12.47 21.57 9.62
N MET A 233 -11.48 20.73 9.37
CA MET A 233 -10.25 20.68 10.19
C MET A 233 -9.49 22.01 10.16
N LYS A 234 -9.48 22.69 9.00
CA LYS A 234 -8.92 24.05 8.85
C LYS A 234 -9.62 25.10 9.73
N LYS A 235 -10.92 24.95 10.04
CA LYS A 235 -11.62 25.84 10.99
C LYS A 235 -11.10 25.69 12.43
N TYR A 236 -10.54 24.53 12.78
CA TYR A 236 -9.80 24.34 14.03
C TYR A 236 -8.37 24.91 13.96
N GLY A 237 -7.96 25.54 12.86
CA GLY A 237 -6.60 26.04 12.64
C GLY A 237 -5.58 24.92 12.43
N ALA A 238 -6.02 23.70 12.10
CA ALA A 238 -5.12 22.58 11.91
C ALA A 238 -4.29 22.73 10.63
N ILE A 239 -3.03 22.31 10.65
CA ILE A 239 -2.24 22.09 9.44
C ILE A 239 -2.44 20.66 8.91
N THR A 240 -2.15 20.44 7.64
CA THR A 240 -2.23 19.13 6.98
C THR A 240 -0.88 18.69 6.46
N VAL A 241 -0.54 17.43 6.74
CA VAL A 241 0.69 16.77 6.29
C VAL A 241 0.30 15.56 5.46
N SER A 242 0.59 15.55 4.16
CA SER A 242 0.29 14.41 3.29
C SER A 242 1.52 13.52 3.11
N PHE A 243 1.34 12.21 3.23
CA PHE A 243 2.37 11.20 3.01
C PHE A 243 2.16 10.50 1.66
N SER A 244 3.19 10.47 0.83
CA SER A 244 3.13 9.86 -0.51
C SER A 244 4.53 9.55 -1.06
N GLY A 245 4.72 8.44 -1.77
CA GLY A 245 5.99 8.17 -2.48
C GLY A 245 6.29 9.20 -3.58
N TRP A 246 5.25 9.86 -4.11
CA TRP A 246 5.35 10.92 -5.11
C TRP A 246 5.77 12.29 -4.53
N ALA A 247 5.79 12.43 -3.21
CA ALA A 247 6.19 13.69 -2.59
C ALA A 247 7.62 14.06 -3.03
N ASN A 248 7.82 15.34 -3.35
CA ASN A 248 9.10 15.90 -3.82
C ASN A 248 9.61 15.36 -5.17
N SER A 249 8.77 14.68 -5.97
CA SER A 249 9.13 14.42 -7.37
C SER A 249 9.12 15.73 -8.16
N ASN A 250 10.23 16.01 -8.85
CA ASN A 250 10.35 17.15 -9.77
C ASN A 250 9.42 17.00 -10.99
N ARG A 251 9.15 15.76 -11.41
CA ARG A 251 8.30 15.44 -12.57
C ARG A 251 6.82 15.35 -12.21
N PHE A 252 6.52 14.93 -10.98
CA PHE A 252 5.16 14.73 -10.50
C PHE A 252 4.94 15.54 -9.20
N PRO A 253 4.91 16.88 -9.27
CA PRO A 253 4.79 17.74 -8.10
C PRO A 253 3.53 17.37 -7.31
N TYR A 254 3.74 16.73 -6.16
CA TYR A 254 2.69 16.17 -5.33
C TYR A 254 2.53 17.01 -4.07
N THR A 255 1.61 17.97 -4.12
CA THR A 255 1.20 18.71 -2.92
C THR A 255 -0.26 18.48 -2.56
N ASN A 256 -1.14 18.10 -3.51
CA ASN A 256 -2.59 17.92 -3.32
C ASN A 256 -3.29 19.06 -2.52
N GLY A 257 -2.65 20.23 -2.42
CA GLY A 257 -3.07 21.35 -1.57
C GLY A 257 -2.88 21.16 -0.06
N SER A 258 -2.11 20.16 0.38
CA SER A 258 -1.66 20.03 1.78
C SER A 258 -0.59 21.05 2.14
N ASP A 259 -0.48 21.43 3.41
CA ASP A 259 0.52 22.42 3.85
C ASP A 259 1.95 21.85 3.79
N TYR A 260 2.10 20.56 4.06
CA TYR A 260 3.36 19.82 4.00
C TYR A 260 3.19 18.50 3.25
N SER A 261 4.21 18.11 2.50
CA SER A 261 4.28 16.84 1.77
C SER A 261 5.52 16.06 2.22
N ILE A 262 5.32 14.82 2.65
CA ILE A 262 6.35 13.95 3.21
C ILE A 262 6.46 12.69 2.34
N GLN A 263 7.69 12.36 1.95
CA GLN A 263 7.94 11.17 1.15
C GLN A 263 7.85 9.93 2.02
N LEU A 264 6.84 9.10 1.76
CA LEU A 264 6.62 7.82 2.42
C LEU A 264 5.80 6.94 1.48
N SER A 265 6.35 5.77 1.15
CA SER A 265 5.71 4.78 0.30
C SER A 265 5.55 3.44 1.03
N ASP A 266 4.52 2.71 0.61
CA ASP A 266 4.24 1.31 0.91
C ASP A 266 4.68 0.39 -0.25
N HIS A 267 5.37 0.93 -1.25
CA HIS A 267 5.97 0.18 -2.37
C HIS A 267 7.50 0.26 -2.29
N CYS A 268 8.18 -0.66 -2.98
CA CYS A 268 9.61 -0.57 -3.23
C CYS A 268 9.97 0.74 -3.94
N ASP A 269 11.10 1.32 -3.54
CA ASP A 269 11.77 2.34 -4.34
C ASP A 269 12.56 1.71 -5.51
N PHE A 270 13.20 2.54 -6.31
CA PHE A 270 13.93 2.08 -7.49
C PHE A 270 15.05 1.08 -7.18
N ASN A 271 15.81 1.32 -6.11
CA ASN A 271 16.92 0.45 -5.72
C ASN A 271 16.38 -0.87 -5.19
N GLU A 272 15.34 -0.81 -4.35
CA GLU A 272 14.67 -1.99 -3.82
C GLU A 272 14.04 -2.87 -4.89
N LEU A 273 13.47 -2.28 -5.94
CA LEU A 273 12.98 -3.03 -7.11
C LEU A 273 14.12 -3.76 -7.83
N THR A 274 15.28 -3.10 -7.99
CA THR A 274 16.44 -3.68 -8.66
C THR A 274 17.05 -4.82 -7.83
N GLU A 275 17.24 -4.61 -6.52
CA GLU A 275 17.72 -5.62 -5.58
C GLU A 275 16.78 -6.82 -5.48
N MET A 276 15.46 -6.59 -5.53
CA MET A 276 14.46 -7.67 -5.58
C MET A 276 14.60 -8.52 -6.84
N VAL A 277 14.83 -7.89 -8.01
CA VAL A 277 15.06 -8.63 -9.26
C VAL A 277 16.30 -9.51 -9.14
N GLU A 278 17.42 -8.97 -8.63
CA GLU A 278 18.64 -9.72 -8.38
C GLU A 278 18.41 -10.89 -7.41
N ALA A 279 17.74 -10.62 -6.29
CA ALA A 279 17.43 -11.61 -5.26
C ALA A 279 16.57 -12.76 -5.78
N SER A 280 15.65 -12.50 -6.72
CA SER A 280 14.79 -13.52 -7.32
C SER A 280 15.55 -14.56 -8.13
N GLY A 281 16.69 -14.19 -8.73
CA GLY A 281 17.42 -15.05 -9.68
C GLY A 281 16.63 -15.41 -10.95
N ALA A 282 15.60 -14.61 -11.30
CA ALA A 282 14.74 -14.90 -12.44
C ALA A 282 15.46 -14.80 -13.79
N GLU A 283 15.13 -15.71 -14.70
CA GLU A 283 15.59 -15.71 -16.09
C GLU A 283 14.70 -14.83 -16.99
N ASN A 284 13.46 -14.58 -16.59
CA ASN A 284 12.51 -13.74 -17.31
C ASN A 284 11.83 -12.79 -16.33
N ILE A 285 11.87 -11.49 -16.62
CA ILE A 285 11.23 -10.46 -15.79
C ILE A 285 10.15 -9.75 -16.61
N TYR A 286 8.96 -9.65 -16.03
CA TYR A 286 7.82 -8.92 -16.57
C TYR A 286 7.46 -7.77 -15.63
N THR A 287 7.55 -6.55 -16.15
CA THR A 287 7.19 -5.34 -15.40
C THR A 287 5.73 -4.98 -15.64
N ILE A 288 5.02 -4.63 -14.56
CA ILE A 288 3.63 -4.17 -14.55
C ILE A 288 3.50 -2.95 -13.62
N HIS A 289 2.41 -2.20 -13.69
CA HIS A 289 2.09 -1.03 -12.84
C HIS A 289 3.19 0.05 -12.74
N GLY A 290 2.89 1.30 -13.11
CA GLY A 290 3.87 2.40 -13.04
C GLY A 290 4.74 2.53 -14.29
N PHE A 291 6.06 2.61 -14.11
CA PHE A 291 7.04 2.92 -15.16
C PHE A 291 7.56 1.67 -15.87
N VAL A 292 6.62 0.94 -16.48
CA VAL A 292 6.86 -0.43 -16.99
C VAL A 292 7.96 -0.51 -18.04
N SER A 293 8.00 0.44 -18.97
CA SER A 293 8.99 0.43 -20.06
C SER A 293 10.35 0.88 -19.55
N GLU A 294 10.38 1.97 -18.79
CA GLU A 294 11.61 2.57 -18.27
C GLU A 294 12.35 1.62 -17.33
N PHE A 295 11.62 0.93 -16.44
CA PHE A 295 12.22 -0.03 -15.54
C PHE A 295 12.70 -1.28 -16.28
N ALA A 296 11.93 -1.78 -17.25
CA ALA A 296 12.38 -2.90 -18.09
C ALA A 296 13.63 -2.56 -18.92
N ASP A 297 13.71 -1.34 -19.46
CA ASP A 297 14.89 -0.85 -20.16
C ASP A 297 16.11 -0.73 -19.24
N HIS A 298 15.92 -0.25 -18.01
CA HIS A 298 16.97 -0.24 -17.00
C HIS A 298 17.51 -1.65 -16.70
N LEU A 299 16.61 -2.61 -16.43
CA LEU A 299 16.99 -4.00 -16.15
C LEU A 299 17.73 -4.64 -17.33
N LYS A 300 17.33 -4.38 -18.58
CA LYS A 300 18.05 -4.84 -19.77
C LYS A 300 19.47 -4.29 -19.84
N ASN A 301 19.67 -3.03 -19.47
CA ASN A 301 21.01 -2.43 -19.43
C ASN A 301 21.91 -3.07 -18.35
N LEU A 302 21.32 -3.65 -17.30
CA LEU A 302 22.03 -4.45 -16.30
C LEU A 302 22.24 -5.92 -16.72
N GLY A 303 21.76 -6.33 -17.91
CA GLY A 303 21.91 -7.68 -18.43
C GLY A 303 20.75 -8.63 -18.11
N PHE A 304 19.67 -8.15 -17.48
CA PHE A 304 18.47 -8.95 -17.24
C PHE A 304 17.59 -9.06 -18.49
N ASN A 305 16.96 -10.21 -18.67
CA ASN A 305 15.93 -10.40 -19.69
C ASN A 305 14.58 -9.89 -19.17
N ALA A 306 14.34 -8.59 -19.35
CA ALA A 306 13.15 -7.90 -18.86
C ALA A 306 12.31 -7.29 -19.99
N LYS A 307 10.98 -7.31 -19.84
CA LYS A 307 10.05 -6.64 -20.77
C LYS A 307 8.76 -6.20 -20.07
N PRO A 308 8.14 -5.08 -20.51
CA PRO A 308 6.82 -4.70 -20.02
C PRO A 308 5.77 -5.73 -20.44
N LEU A 309 4.84 -6.03 -19.54
CA LEU A 309 3.72 -6.91 -19.88
C LEU A 309 2.69 -6.15 -20.71
N MET A 310 2.59 -6.48 -21.99
CA MET A 310 1.67 -5.81 -22.91
C MET A 310 0.22 -6.34 -22.76
N VAL A 311 -0.75 -5.47 -22.98
CA VAL A 311 -2.15 -5.88 -23.20
C VAL A 311 -2.25 -6.49 -24.59
N MET A 312 -2.81 -7.69 -24.68
CA MET A 312 -3.19 -8.22 -25.98
C MET A 312 -4.43 -7.45 -26.43
N THR A 313 -4.25 -6.51 -27.36
CA THR A 313 -5.36 -5.91 -28.09
C THR A 313 -5.86 -6.94 -29.10
N SER A 314 -7.05 -7.49 -28.85
CA SER A 314 -7.82 -8.22 -29.85
C SER A 314 -8.19 -7.32 -31.02
#